data_AF-L7U4W2-F1
#
_entry.id   AF-L7U4W2-F1
#
_cell.length_a   1.000
_cell.length_b   1.000
_cell.length_c   1.000
_cell.angle_alpha   90.00
_cell.angle_beta   90.00
_cell.angle_gamma   90.00
#
_symmetry.space_group_name_H-M   'P 1'
#
loop_
_entity.id
_entity.type
_entity.pdbx_description
1 polymer ?
#
loop_
_entity_poly.entity_id
_entity_poly.type
_entity_poly.pdbx_seq_one_letter_code
_entity_poly.pdbx_strand_id
1 'polypeptide(L)'
;MVVAALVATPGWAQSGDSTEEQALPVPRLFVASSLEQLPKGSPLVLSVGLRHPGLFHPNNKRQTESEFSVEAPDGGWDRFLSIEVFSRKNRVRTPTTWPLTRVGNPPRSVNLTLKSQQTVVHFVLTPEETALLNAGEYSIVASFNSERGSSKLSWKGNLSTASRIFLMDRQSAAAPAAACDMALNSSEYFHVLGREKEGIQALDDALKNAPPGTAWACMEKRASIAESTGDLAGARDLLCRAASEFRAWILTRKKETLTPSSVHFPAQEHCERLTALLKK
;
A
#
# COMPACT_ATOMS: atom_id res chain seq x y z
N MET A 1 -35.16 -1.33 60.74
CA MET A 1 -34.12 -2.17 61.37
C MET A 1 -34.07 -3.47 60.57
N VAL A 2 -32.89 -3.82 60.08
CA VAL A 2 -32.62 -4.79 59.01
C VAL A 2 -32.64 -6.23 59.53
N VAL A 3 -33.24 -7.16 58.79
CA VAL A 3 -32.75 -8.54 58.63
C VAL A 3 -33.03 -9.00 57.19
N ALA A 4 -31.99 -9.52 56.54
CA ALA A 4 -31.96 -10.01 55.16
C ALA A 4 -32.49 -11.46 55.05
N ALA A 5 -33.01 -11.82 53.86
CA ALA A 5 -33.02 -13.20 53.39
C ALA A 5 -32.99 -13.23 51.85
N LEU A 6 -32.05 -14.03 51.32
CA LEU A 6 -31.87 -14.36 49.92
C LEU A 6 -33.14 -14.98 49.31
N VAL A 7 -33.47 -14.59 48.08
CA VAL A 7 -34.26 -15.42 47.17
C VAL A 7 -33.49 -15.56 45.86
N ALA A 8 -33.12 -16.79 45.55
CA ALA A 8 -32.53 -17.20 44.29
C ALA A 8 -33.54 -16.98 43.15
N THR A 9 -33.11 -16.35 42.05
CA THR A 9 -33.88 -16.30 40.82
C THR A 9 -33.62 -17.58 40.00
N PRO A 10 -34.67 -18.25 39.49
CA PRO A 10 -34.50 -19.35 38.57
C PRO A 10 -34.11 -18.83 37.18
N GLY A 11 -33.19 -19.56 36.55
CA GLY A 11 -32.69 -19.31 35.22
C GLY A 11 -33.79 -19.28 34.18
N TRP A 12 -33.75 -18.26 33.33
CA TRP A 12 -34.40 -18.26 32.03
C TRP A 12 -33.32 -18.44 30.98
N ALA A 13 -33.32 -19.62 30.39
CA ALA A 13 -32.67 -19.86 29.11
C ALA A 13 -33.34 -18.94 28.06
N GLN A 14 -32.59 -18.01 27.50
CA GLN A 14 -32.84 -17.52 26.16
C GLN A 14 -31.70 -18.03 25.29
N SER A 15 -31.96 -19.17 24.67
CA SER A 15 -31.35 -19.61 23.43
C SER A 15 -31.65 -18.57 22.35
N GLY A 16 -30.85 -17.50 22.33
CA GLY A 16 -30.63 -16.70 21.14
C GLY A 16 -29.57 -17.41 20.33
N ASP A 17 -29.97 -18.42 19.57
CA ASP A 17 -29.18 -18.95 18.47
C ASP A 17 -29.09 -17.81 17.45
N SER A 18 -28.14 -16.90 17.67
CA SER A 18 -27.74 -15.95 16.65
C SER A 18 -27.05 -16.80 15.60
N THR A 19 -27.83 -17.24 14.62
CA THR A 19 -27.35 -17.52 13.27
C THR A 19 -26.64 -16.24 12.83
N GLU A 20 -25.36 -16.13 13.18
CA GLU A 20 -24.41 -15.25 12.56
C GLU A 20 -24.40 -15.70 11.10
N GLU A 21 -25.24 -15.05 10.30
CA GLU A 21 -25.26 -15.18 8.85
C GLU A 21 -23.86 -14.79 8.41
N GLN A 22 -22.99 -15.79 8.30
CA GLN A 22 -21.58 -15.65 7.95
C GLN A 22 -21.56 -15.07 6.54
N ALA A 23 -21.44 -13.74 6.46
CA ALA A 23 -21.37 -13.02 5.22
C ALA A 23 -20.32 -13.68 4.33
N LEU A 24 -20.72 -14.03 3.10
CA LEU A 24 -19.82 -14.62 2.12
C LEU A 24 -18.55 -13.76 2.00
N PRO A 25 -17.37 -14.37 1.86
CA PRO A 25 -16.14 -13.62 1.67
C PRO A 25 -16.31 -12.74 0.42
N VAL A 26 -16.08 -11.43 0.55
CA VAL A 26 -16.19 -10.46 -0.54
C VAL A 26 -14.84 -9.80 -0.80
N PRO A 27 -14.46 -9.59 -2.08
CA PRO A 27 -13.21 -8.90 -2.40
C PRO A 27 -13.24 -7.50 -1.79
N ARG A 28 -12.05 -7.00 -1.41
CA ARG A 28 -11.93 -5.64 -0.86
C ARG A 28 -11.35 -4.70 -1.89
N LEU A 29 -12.02 -3.57 -2.10
CA LEU A 29 -11.47 -2.45 -2.83
C LEU A 29 -10.45 -1.73 -1.95
N PHE A 30 -9.32 -1.35 -2.52
CA PHE A 30 -8.33 -0.49 -1.87
C PHE A 30 -7.96 0.68 -2.76
N VAL A 31 -7.56 1.77 -2.12
CA VAL A 31 -6.95 2.94 -2.74
C VAL A 31 -5.78 3.37 -1.88
N ALA A 32 -4.61 3.56 -2.48
CA ALA A 32 -3.38 3.93 -1.78
C ALA A 32 -2.59 4.92 -2.63
N SER A 33 -2.06 5.95 -2.00
CA SER A 33 -1.08 6.85 -2.62
C SER A 33 0.33 6.38 -2.29
N SER A 34 1.27 6.67 -3.18
CA SER A 34 2.71 6.43 -2.98
C SER A 34 3.27 7.20 -1.77
N LEU A 35 2.69 8.36 -1.44
CA LEU A 35 2.96 9.13 -0.22
C LEU A 35 1.66 9.58 0.44
N GLU A 36 1.60 9.53 1.77
CA GLU A 36 0.52 10.14 2.55
C GLU A 36 0.68 11.66 2.69
N GLN A 37 1.93 12.13 2.72
CA GLN A 37 2.32 13.53 2.74
C GLN A 37 3.06 13.83 1.44
N LEU A 38 2.39 14.50 0.51
CA LEU A 38 2.89 14.80 -0.82
C LEU A 38 3.35 16.25 -0.90
N PRO A 39 4.66 16.52 -0.99
CA PRO A 39 5.13 17.86 -1.30
C PRO A 39 4.67 18.24 -2.71
N LYS A 40 4.12 19.44 -2.86
CA LYS A 40 3.78 19.99 -4.18
C LYS A 40 4.99 20.00 -5.10
N GLY A 41 4.79 19.63 -6.36
CA GLY A 41 5.89 19.45 -7.31
C GLY A 41 6.55 18.07 -7.26
N SER A 42 5.96 17.12 -6.53
CA SER A 42 6.39 15.71 -6.53
C SER A 42 5.41 14.89 -7.37
N PRO A 43 5.85 13.83 -8.07
CA PRO A 43 4.90 12.96 -8.75
C PRO A 43 3.98 12.27 -7.74
N LEU A 44 2.77 11.91 -8.15
CA LEU A 44 1.88 11.08 -7.36
C LEU A 44 1.56 9.80 -8.12
N VAL A 45 1.66 8.65 -7.45
CA VAL A 45 1.07 7.40 -7.91
C VAL A 45 -0.09 7.05 -7.00
N LEU A 46 -1.26 6.85 -7.59
CA LEU A 46 -2.46 6.36 -6.94
C LEU A 46 -2.73 4.94 -7.42
N SER A 47 -2.65 3.99 -6.51
CA SER A 47 -2.92 2.58 -6.75
C SER A 47 -4.34 2.24 -6.30
N VAL A 48 -5.21 1.83 -7.23
CA VAL A 48 -6.58 1.39 -6.95
C VAL A 48 -6.74 -0.05 -7.40
N GLY A 49 -7.28 -0.90 -6.53
CA GLY A 49 -7.27 -2.33 -6.80
C GLY A 49 -8.26 -3.14 -5.99
N LEU A 50 -8.42 -4.40 -6.39
CA LEU A 50 -9.19 -5.39 -5.65
C LEU A 50 -8.22 -6.38 -4.98
N ARG A 51 -8.51 -6.75 -3.75
CA ARG A 51 -7.75 -7.74 -2.95
C ARG A 51 -8.62 -8.94 -2.61
N HIS A 52 -8.01 -10.11 -2.71
CA HIS A 52 -8.58 -11.37 -2.30
C HIS A 52 -8.86 -11.37 -0.77
N PRO A 53 -10.01 -11.87 -0.30
CA PRO A 53 -10.38 -11.86 1.13
C PRO A 53 -9.39 -12.61 2.03
N GLY A 54 -8.74 -13.65 1.49
CA GLY A 54 -7.73 -14.43 2.19
C GLY A 54 -6.51 -13.63 2.68
N LEU A 55 -6.23 -12.44 2.10
CA LEU A 55 -5.20 -11.53 2.62
C LEU A 55 -5.51 -10.99 4.03
N PHE A 56 -6.78 -10.96 4.42
CA PHE A 56 -7.23 -10.35 5.68
C PHE A 56 -7.63 -11.39 6.73
N HIS A 57 -7.79 -12.65 6.33
CA HIS A 57 -8.20 -13.75 7.19
C HIS A 57 -7.36 -15.00 6.91
N PRO A 58 -6.03 -14.96 7.12
CA PRO A 58 -5.13 -16.05 6.73
C PRO A 58 -5.42 -17.38 7.45
N ASN A 59 -6.04 -17.33 8.63
CA ASN A 59 -6.35 -18.52 9.43
C ASN A 59 -7.70 -19.16 9.11
N ASN A 60 -8.50 -18.59 8.20
CA ASN A 60 -9.84 -19.08 7.93
C ASN A 60 -9.83 -20.08 6.76
N LYS A 61 -9.67 -21.37 7.08
CA LYS A 61 -9.56 -22.49 6.13
C LYS A 61 -10.75 -22.65 5.17
N ARG A 62 -11.90 -22.04 5.45
CA ARG A 62 -13.07 -22.03 4.55
C ARG A 62 -13.10 -20.85 3.56
N GLN A 63 -12.38 -19.76 3.85
CA GLN A 63 -12.32 -18.56 2.99
C GLN A 63 -11.16 -18.58 2.00
N THR A 64 -10.35 -19.64 2.05
CA THR A 64 -9.09 -19.78 1.33
C THR A 64 -9.27 -20.35 -0.08
N GLU A 65 -10.47 -20.84 -0.44
CA GLU A 65 -10.68 -21.48 -1.75
C GLU A 65 -11.61 -20.72 -2.71
N SER A 66 -12.27 -19.64 -2.27
CA SER A 66 -13.18 -18.90 -3.12
C SER A 66 -12.40 -18.04 -4.13
N GLU A 67 -12.35 -18.48 -5.39
CA GLU A 67 -11.89 -17.66 -6.52
C GLU A 67 -12.90 -16.53 -6.81
N PHE A 68 -12.40 -15.32 -7.00
CA PHE A 68 -13.22 -14.17 -7.42
C PHE A 68 -12.83 -13.74 -8.82
N SER A 69 -13.71 -13.98 -9.78
CA SER A 69 -13.53 -13.48 -11.14
C SER A 69 -14.35 -12.20 -11.36
N VAL A 70 -13.75 -11.22 -12.01
CA VAL A 70 -14.44 -10.04 -12.55
C VAL A 70 -14.08 -9.97 -14.02
N GLU A 71 -15.08 -9.96 -14.89
CA GLU A 71 -14.90 -9.88 -16.33
C GLU A 71 -15.75 -8.74 -16.90
N ALA A 72 -15.06 -7.82 -17.57
CA ALA A 72 -15.66 -6.79 -18.40
C ALA A 72 -15.77 -7.30 -19.84
N PRO A 73 -16.97 -7.41 -20.42
CA PRO A 73 -17.17 -7.84 -21.82
C PRO A 73 -16.43 -6.94 -22.83
N ASP A 74 -16.40 -5.63 -22.56
CA ASP A 74 -15.67 -4.65 -23.37
C ASP A 74 -14.65 -3.88 -22.52
N GLY A 75 -13.38 -3.89 -22.92
CA GLY A 75 -12.32 -3.19 -22.20
C GLY A 75 -11.87 -3.89 -20.90
N GLY A 76 -11.21 -3.14 -20.02
CA GLY A 76 -10.67 -3.66 -18.76
C GLY A 76 -11.69 -3.67 -17.62
N TRP A 77 -11.41 -4.47 -16.58
CA TRP A 77 -12.21 -4.53 -15.35
C TRP A 77 -12.32 -3.16 -14.63
N ASP A 78 -11.37 -2.28 -14.90
CA ASP A 78 -11.27 -0.93 -14.35
C ASP A 78 -12.39 0.00 -14.80
N ARG A 79 -13.14 -0.36 -15.85
CA ARG A 79 -14.33 0.39 -16.26
C ARG A 79 -15.42 0.45 -15.19
N PHE A 80 -15.39 -0.47 -14.24
CA PHE A 80 -16.30 -0.49 -13.09
C PHE A 80 -15.82 0.42 -11.96
N LEU A 81 -14.61 0.99 -12.07
CA LEU A 81 -14.05 1.92 -11.09
C LEU A 81 -14.45 3.36 -11.37
N SER A 82 -14.78 4.07 -10.31
CA SER A 82 -14.86 5.54 -10.27
C SER A 82 -13.94 6.05 -9.18
N ILE A 83 -13.26 7.17 -9.44
CA ILE A 83 -12.39 7.85 -8.48
C ILE A 83 -12.87 9.28 -8.34
N GLU A 84 -13.23 9.65 -7.13
CA GLU A 84 -13.65 11.00 -6.77
C GLU A 84 -12.70 11.58 -5.76
N VAL A 85 -12.30 12.84 -5.96
CA VAL A 85 -11.41 13.55 -5.05
C VAL A 85 -12.18 14.68 -4.39
N PHE A 86 -12.05 14.77 -3.07
CA PHE A 86 -12.65 15.82 -2.27
C PHE A 86 -11.57 16.58 -1.52
N SER A 87 -11.53 17.90 -1.70
CA SER A 87 -10.75 18.77 -0.83
C SER A 87 -11.46 18.92 0.51
N ARG A 88 -10.71 18.94 1.61
CA ARG A 88 -11.26 19.12 2.95
C ARG A 88 -10.78 20.44 3.54
N LYS A 89 -11.72 21.36 3.76
CA LYS A 89 -11.45 22.65 4.43
C LYS A 89 -12.50 22.87 5.51
N ASN A 90 -12.08 23.14 6.74
CA ASN A 90 -12.98 23.39 7.88
C ASN A 90 -14.04 22.29 8.07
N ARG A 91 -13.65 21.02 7.91
CA ARG A 91 -14.53 19.83 7.93
C ARG A 91 -15.57 19.74 6.80
N VAL A 92 -15.63 20.70 5.89
CA VAL A 92 -16.45 20.63 4.67
C VAL A 92 -15.67 19.89 3.59
N ARG A 93 -16.33 18.94 2.91
CA ARG A 93 -15.80 18.23 1.74
C ARG A 93 -16.31 18.91 0.47
N THR A 94 -15.40 19.40 -0.36
CA THR A 94 -15.75 20.02 -1.64
C THR A 94 -15.15 19.17 -2.77
N PRO A 95 -15.97 18.67 -3.72
CA PRO A 95 -15.48 17.94 -4.87
C PRO A 95 -14.42 18.75 -5.62
N THR A 96 -13.36 18.08 -6.06
CA THR A 96 -12.29 18.67 -6.86
C THR A 96 -11.90 17.72 -7.97
N THR A 97 -11.49 18.29 -9.09
CA THR A 97 -11.06 17.50 -10.24
C THR A 97 -9.55 17.46 -10.27
N TRP A 98 -9.00 16.25 -10.22
CA TRP A 98 -7.58 15.99 -10.45
C TRP A 98 -7.41 15.42 -11.86
N PRO A 99 -6.38 15.82 -12.61
CA PRO A 99 -6.12 15.31 -13.96
C PRO A 99 -5.46 13.91 -13.90
N LEU A 100 -6.12 12.97 -13.22
CA LEU A 100 -5.61 11.61 -13.01
C LEU A 100 -5.44 10.89 -14.35
N THR A 101 -4.21 10.60 -14.72
CA THR A 101 -3.90 9.84 -15.94
C THR A 101 -3.75 8.37 -15.59
N ARG A 102 -4.57 7.50 -16.17
CA ARG A 102 -4.43 6.05 -16.02
C ARG A 102 -3.18 5.56 -16.74
N VAL A 103 -2.42 4.69 -16.10
CA VAL A 103 -1.23 4.06 -16.68
C VAL A 103 -1.49 2.58 -16.95
N GLY A 104 -1.09 2.13 -18.15
CA GLY A 104 -1.28 0.76 -18.60
C GLY A 104 -2.71 0.45 -19.09
N ASN A 105 -2.91 -0.81 -19.47
CA ASN A 105 -4.19 -1.34 -19.95
C ASN A 105 -4.61 -2.51 -19.06
N PRO A 106 -5.56 -2.30 -18.13
CA PRO A 106 -6.03 -3.36 -17.26
C PRO A 106 -6.64 -4.51 -18.06
N PRO A 107 -6.43 -5.77 -17.63
CA PRO A 107 -6.96 -6.91 -18.36
C PRO A 107 -8.49 -6.92 -18.34
N ARG A 108 -9.10 -7.55 -19.34
CA ARG A 108 -10.57 -7.68 -19.43
C ARG A 108 -11.14 -8.50 -18.28
N SER A 109 -10.41 -9.53 -17.89
CA SER A 109 -10.75 -10.44 -16.80
C SER A 109 -9.66 -10.42 -15.74
N VAL A 110 -10.10 -10.44 -14.48
CA VAL A 110 -9.24 -10.64 -13.33
C VAL A 110 -9.79 -11.79 -12.54
N ASN A 111 -8.91 -12.74 -12.22
CA ASN A 111 -9.20 -13.78 -11.24
C ASN A 111 -8.33 -13.56 -10.01
N LEU A 112 -8.98 -13.29 -8.88
CA LEU A 112 -8.34 -13.21 -7.58
C LEU A 112 -8.38 -14.58 -6.93
N THR A 113 -7.20 -15.10 -6.64
CA THR A 113 -6.97 -16.40 -5.99
C THR A 113 -5.96 -16.23 -4.87
N LEU A 114 -5.67 -17.28 -4.10
CA LEU A 114 -4.56 -17.24 -3.15
C LEU A 114 -3.18 -17.05 -3.78
N LYS A 115 -3.02 -17.34 -5.08
CA LYS A 115 -1.76 -17.11 -5.82
C LYS A 115 -1.75 -15.72 -6.48
N SER A 116 -2.89 -15.27 -6.95
CA SER A 116 -3.11 -13.95 -7.56
C SER A 116 -3.98 -13.12 -6.62
N GLN A 117 -3.38 -12.65 -5.52
CA GLN A 117 -4.14 -12.13 -4.39
C GLN A 117 -4.66 -10.70 -4.61
N GLN A 118 -4.20 -10.01 -5.65
CA GLN A 118 -4.64 -8.65 -5.95
C GLN A 118 -4.52 -8.33 -7.44
N THR A 119 -5.33 -7.37 -7.87
CA THR A 119 -5.20 -6.67 -9.14
C THR A 119 -5.15 -5.18 -8.87
N VAL A 120 -4.38 -4.42 -9.67
CA VAL A 120 -4.16 -3.00 -9.43
C VAL A 120 -4.17 -2.24 -10.75
N VAL A 121 -4.75 -1.04 -10.71
CA VAL A 121 -4.63 -0.01 -11.74
C VAL A 121 -3.94 1.19 -11.12
N HIS A 122 -3.00 1.77 -11.86
CA HIS A 122 -2.29 2.96 -11.44
C HIS A 122 -2.83 4.19 -12.15
N PHE A 123 -3.02 5.25 -11.38
CA PHE A 123 -3.29 6.60 -11.86
C PHE A 123 -2.16 7.50 -11.39
N VAL A 124 -1.74 8.44 -12.23
CA VAL A 124 -0.62 9.31 -11.92
C VAL A 124 -0.97 10.77 -12.05
N LEU A 125 -0.28 11.60 -11.27
CA LEU A 125 -0.10 13.02 -11.53
C LEU A 125 1.39 13.30 -11.67
N THR A 126 1.73 14.10 -12.67
CA THR A 126 3.08 14.62 -12.90
C THR A 126 3.49 15.61 -11.79
N PRO A 127 4.80 15.85 -11.61
CA PRO A 127 5.29 16.94 -10.76
C PRO A 127 4.63 18.30 -11.08
N GLU A 128 4.45 18.60 -12.36
CA GLU A 128 3.87 19.86 -12.82
C GLU A 128 2.40 19.98 -12.41
N GLU A 129 1.63 18.91 -12.54
CA GLU A 129 0.23 18.87 -12.14
C GLU A 129 0.07 19.00 -10.62
N THR A 130 0.88 18.30 -9.82
CA THR A 130 0.79 18.40 -8.36
C THR A 130 1.25 19.75 -7.82
N ALA A 131 2.13 20.46 -8.55
CA ALA A 131 2.53 21.82 -8.21
C ALA A 131 1.37 22.84 -8.32
N LEU A 132 0.42 22.59 -9.24
CA LEU A 132 -0.75 23.45 -9.46
C LEU A 132 -1.88 23.23 -8.45
N LEU A 133 -1.84 22.13 -7.69
CA LEU A 133 -2.84 21.84 -6.66
C LEU A 133 -2.66 22.73 -5.43
N ASN A 134 -3.76 23.00 -4.73
CA ASN A 134 -3.72 23.72 -3.46
C ASN A 134 -3.14 22.81 -2.37
N ALA A 135 -2.42 23.39 -1.40
CA ALA A 135 -2.02 22.67 -0.21
C ALA A 135 -3.26 22.37 0.66
N GLY A 136 -3.26 21.24 1.37
CA GLY A 136 -4.34 20.84 2.26
C GLY A 136 -4.59 19.33 2.31
N GLU A 137 -5.63 18.93 3.05
CA GLU A 137 -6.09 17.55 3.14
C GLU A 137 -7.06 17.23 2.00
N TYR A 138 -6.82 16.11 1.32
CA TYR A 138 -7.69 15.56 0.29
C TYR A 138 -8.14 14.15 0.69
N SER A 139 -9.40 13.84 0.39
CA SER A 139 -9.98 12.50 0.50
C SER A 139 -10.18 11.95 -0.90
N ILE A 140 -9.54 10.83 -1.21
CA ILE A 140 -9.69 10.11 -2.47
C ILE A 140 -10.63 8.95 -2.21
N VAL A 141 -11.79 8.95 -2.86
CA VAL A 141 -12.81 7.92 -2.74
C VAL A 141 -12.76 7.09 -4.01
N ALA A 142 -12.53 5.78 -3.86
CA ALA A 142 -12.65 4.82 -4.93
C ALA A 142 -13.95 4.04 -4.73
N SER A 143 -14.71 3.89 -5.82
CA SER A 143 -15.94 3.10 -5.86
C SER A 143 -15.84 2.09 -7.00
N PHE A 144 -16.31 0.87 -6.78
CA PHE A 144 -16.31 -0.21 -7.75
C PHE A 144 -17.72 -0.78 -7.85
N ASN A 145 -18.35 -0.69 -9.02
CA ASN A 145 -19.69 -1.25 -9.24
C ASN A 145 -19.71 -2.17 -10.46
N SER A 146 -19.87 -3.47 -10.20
CA SER A 146 -19.93 -4.54 -11.21
C SER A 146 -21.33 -5.16 -11.33
N GLU A 147 -22.35 -4.61 -10.66
CA GLU A 147 -23.72 -5.15 -10.67
C GLU A 147 -24.31 -5.19 -12.09
N ARG A 148 -23.91 -4.22 -12.92
CA ARG A 148 -24.32 -4.10 -14.32
C ARG A 148 -23.08 -4.12 -15.22
N GLY A 149 -23.20 -4.79 -16.36
CA GLY A 149 -22.17 -4.79 -17.40
C GLY A 149 -21.02 -5.77 -17.20
N SER A 150 -20.99 -6.55 -16.12
CA SER A 150 -20.08 -7.69 -15.95
C SER A 150 -20.63 -8.97 -16.61
N SER A 151 -19.76 -9.95 -16.87
CA SER A 151 -20.18 -11.25 -17.43
C SER A 151 -21.09 -12.02 -16.47
N LYS A 152 -21.87 -12.99 -16.99
CA LYS A 152 -22.82 -13.77 -16.17
C LYS A 152 -22.15 -14.55 -15.04
N LEU A 153 -20.90 -14.98 -15.23
CA LEU A 153 -20.11 -15.76 -14.28
C LEU A 153 -19.20 -14.87 -13.40
N SER A 154 -19.19 -13.56 -13.64
CA SER A 154 -18.43 -12.62 -12.81
C SER A 154 -19.07 -12.45 -11.45
N TRP A 155 -18.24 -12.18 -10.45
CA TRP A 155 -18.67 -11.58 -9.20
C TRP A 155 -19.41 -10.26 -9.47
N LYS A 156 -20.48 -10.05 -8.72
CA LYS A 156 -21.30 -8.84 -8.79
C LYS A 156 -21.40 -8.20 -7.43
N GLY A 157 -21.15 -6.91 -7.39
CA GLY A 157 -21.35 -6.13 -6.19
C GLY A 157 -20.82 -4.72 -6.31
N ASN A 158 -21.00 -3.99 -5.22
CA ASN A 158 -20.61 -2.60 -5.05
C ASN A 158 -19.67 -2.47 -3.85
N LEU A 159 -18.51 -1.87 -4.06
CA LEU A 159 -17.50 -1.62 -3.03
C LEU A 159 -17.14 -0.14 -3.04
N SER A 160 -16.86 0.42 -1.87
CA SER A 160 -16.32 1.76 -1.75
C SER A 160 -15.28 1.81 -0.65
N THR A 161 -14.26 2.63 -0.85
CA THR A 161 -13.17 2.85 0.10
C THR A 161 -12.62 4.26 -0.08
N ALA A 162 -11.94 4.76 0.95
CA ALA A 162 -11.34 6.08 0.90
C ALA A 162 -9.94 6.08 1.49
N SER A 163 -9.05 6.88 0.90
CA SER A 163 -7.73 7.21 1.46
C SER A 163 -7.61 8.72 1.64
N ARG A 164 -6.69 9.12 2.50
CA ARG A 164 -6.37 10.53 2.76
C ARG A 164 -4.95 10.81 2.30
N ILE A 165 -4.76 11.99 1.73
CA ILE A 165 -3.46 12.52 1.35
C ILE A 165 -3.39 13.98 1.75
N PHE A 166 -2.22 14.41 2.22
CA PHE A 166 -1.93 15.77 2.59
C PHE A 166 -0.97 16.38 1.57
N LEU A 167 -1.44 17.37 0.81
CA LEU A 167 -0.59 18.15 -0.07
C LEU A 167 0.05 19.27 0.75
N MET A 168 1.38 19.34 0.70
CA MET A 168 2.17 20.27 1.49
C MET A 168 2.97 21.17 0.56
N ASP A 169 3.14 22.45 0.92
CA ASP A 169 4.07 23.29 0.20
C ASP A 169 5.49 22.73 0.31
N ARG A 170 6.25 22.83 -0.78
CA ARG A 170 7.63 22.34 -0.83
C ARG A 170 8.48 23.16 0.14
N GLN A 171 8.97 22.52 1.20
CA GLN A 171 9.94 23.16 2.09
C GLN A 171 11.28 23.32 1.34
N SER A 172 11.92 24.48 1.49
CA SER A 172 13.12 24.88 0.72
C SER A 172 14.36 24.02 0.97
N ALA A 173 14.35 23.19 2.02
CA ALA A 173 15.29 22.11 2.22
C ALA A 173 14.53 20.89 2.76
N ALA A 174 14.36 19.85 1.94
CA ALA A 174 13.94 18.56 2.45
C ALA A 174 14.98 18.12 3.49
N ALA A 175 14.55 17.82 4.72
CA ALA A 175 15.43 17.15 5.67
C ALA A 175 16.02 15.91 4.97
N PRO A 176 17.27 15.50 5.24
CA PRO A 176 17.88 14.43 4.46
C PRO A 176 17.12 13.10 4.46
N ALA A 177 16.34 12.82 5.51
CA ALA A 177 15.40 11.71 5.54
C ALA A 177 14.27 11.83 4.50
N ALA A 178 13.76 13.04 4.25
CA ALA A 178 12.75 13.31 3.23
C ALA A 178 13.31 13.18 1.80
N ALA A 179 14.64 13.23 1.60
CA ALA A 179 15.23 12.95 0.28
C ALA A 179 14.99 11.50 -0.15
N CYS A 180 15.06 10.55 0.80
CA CYS A 180 14.81 9.15 0.48
C CYS A 180 13.32 8.91 0.17
N ASP A 181 12.40 9.44 0.97
CA ASP A 181 10.96 9.31 0.71
C ASP A 181 10.58 9.85 -0.68
N MET A 182 11.16 11.00 -1.06
CA MET A 182 10.97 11.61 -2.38
C MET A 182 11.54 10.75 -3.52
N ALA A 183 12.70 10.11 -3.30
CA ALA A 183 13.30 9.22 -4.28
C ALA A 183 12.52 7.91 -4.43
N LEU A 184 12.01 7.34 -3.34
CA LEU A 184 11.11 6.17 -3.36
C LEU A 184 9.85 6.47 -4.16
N ASN A 185 9.22 7.61 -3.89
CA ASN A 185 8.03 8.06 -4.63
C ASN A 185 8.32 8.30 -6.12
N SER A 186 9.46 8.90 -6.44
CA SER A 186 9.89 9.09 -7.84
C SER A 186 10.19 7.76 -8.53
N SER A 187 10.83 6.82 -7.82
CA SER A 187 11.10 5.48 -8.29
C SER A 187 9.81 4.73 -8.62
N GLU A 188 8.80 4.79 -7.75
CA GLU A 188 7.48 4.19 -8.01
C GLU A 188 6.81 4.83 -9.23
N TYR A 189 6.82 6.16 -9.33
CA TYR A 189 6.27 6.88 -10.49
C TYR A 189 6.93 6.47 -11.81
N PHE A 190 8.25 6.39 -11.85
CA PHE A 190 8.94 5.97 -13.06
C PHE A 190 8.75 4.48 -13.35
N HIS A 191 8.69 3.63 -12.32
CA HIS A 191 8.39 2.22 -12.46
C HIS A 191 7.03 1.98 -13.14
N VAL A 192 5.96 2.63 -12.64
CA VAL A 192 4.62 2.46 -13.24
C VAL A 192 4.58 2.94 -14.69
N LEU A 193 5.38 3.95 -15.06
CA LEU A 193 5.50 4.44 -16.43
C LEU A 193 6.42 3.60 -17.32
N GLY A 194 7.03 2.52 -16.83
CA GLY A 194 7.99 1.70 -17.57
C GLY A 194 9.35 2.36 -17.79
N ARG A 195 9.66 3.41 -17.02
CA ARG A 195 10.87 4.23 -17.09
C ARG A 195 11.86 3.85 -15.98
N GLU A 196 12.14 2.55 -15.87
CA GLU A 196 12.89 1.98 -14.73
C GLU A 196 14.26 2.64 -14.50
N LYS A 197 14.94 3.05 -15.57
CA LYS A 197 16.26 3.71 -15.50
C LYS A 197 16.20 5.04 -14.74
N GLU A 198 15.19 5.86 -15.01
CA GLU A 198 14.99 7.12 -14.28
C GLU A 198 14.61 6.89 -12.81
N GLY A 199 13.85 5.83 -12.54
CA GLY A 199 13.55 5.41 -11.17
C GLY A 199 14.78 4.97 -10.38
N ILE A 200 15.68 4.21 -11.03
CA ILE A 200 16.98 3.82 -10.46
C ILE A 200 17.85 5.06 -10.22
N GLN A 201 17.92 5.97 -11.19
CA GLN A 201 18.72 7.19 -11.08
C GLN A 201 18.27 8.05 -9.89
N ALA A 202 16.95 8.21 -9.67
CA ALA A 202 16.42 8.95 -8.53
C ALA A 202 16.85 8.34 -7.18
N LEU A 203 16.86 7.00 -7.07
CA LEU A 203 17.36 6.30 -5.88
C LEU A 203 18.87 6.51 -5.70
N ASP A 204 19.66 6.34 -6.77
CA ASP A 204 21.11 6.48 -6.71
C ASP A 204 21.54 7.91 -6.32
N ASP A 205 20.83 8.94 -6.81
CA ASP A 205 21.06 10.34 -6.45
C ASP A 205 20.75 10.63 -4.97
N ALA A 206 19.68 10.04 -4.43
CA ALA A 206 19.36 10.15 -3.01
C ALA A 206 20.38 9.42 -2.13
N LEU A 207 20.79 8.21 -2.53
CA LEU A 207 21.78 7.41 -1.80
C LEU A 207 23.15 8.09 -1.74
N LYS A 208 23.55 8.80 -2.80
CA LYS A 208 24.83 9.53 -2.85
C LYS A 208 24.95 10.65 -1.81
N ASN A 209 23.83 11.30 -1.49
CA ASN A 209 23.78 12.49 -0.65
C ASN A 209 23.19 12.23 0.75
N ALA A 210 22.76 11.01 1.02
CA ALA A 210 22.10 10.67 2.27
C ALA A 210 23.08 10.63 3.45
N PRO A 211 22.75 11.30 4.58
CA PRO A 211 23.46 11.10 5.83
C PRO A 211 23.38 9.64 6.30
N PRO A 212 24.42 9.15 6.99
CA PRO A 212 24.42 7.79 7.53
C PRO A 212 23.18 7.50 8.37
N GLY A 213 22.52 6.37 8.12
CA GLY A 213 21.36 5.91 8.91
C GLY A 213 20.02 6.45 8.43
N THR A 214 19.97 7.22 7.34
CA THR A 214 18.73 7.86 6.85
C THR A 214 18.19 7.28 5.54
N ALA A 215 18.97 6.45 4.85
CA ALA A 215 18.70 5.99 3.49
C ALA A 215 18.41 4.48 3.36
N TRP A 216 18.25 3.76 4.48
CA TRP A 216 18.06 2.31 4.49
C TRP A 216 16.90 1.86 3.58
N ALA A 217 15.78 2.57 3.56
CA ALA A 217 14.62 2.22 2.73
C ALA A 217 14.93 2.37 1.22
N CYS A 218 15.69 3.39 0.83
CA CYS A 218 16.16 3.56 -0.54
C CYS A 218 17.13 2.45 -0.94
N MET A 219 18.01 2.02 -0.02
CA MET A 219 18.91 0.89 -0.25
C MET A 219 18.11 -0.40 -0.45
N GLU A 220 17.09 -0.67 0.37
CA GLU A 220 16.21 -1.84 0.21
C GLU A 220 15.51 -1.85 -1.14
N LYS A 221 14.90 -0.72 -1.53
CA LYS A 221 14.23 -0.61 -2.84
C LYS A 221 15.23 -0.81 -3.99
N ARG A 222 16.38 -0.17 -3.94
CA ARG A 222 17.43 -0.30 -4.96
C ARG A 222 17.99 -1.71 -5.05
N ALA A 223 18.13 -2.40 -3.91
CA ALA A 223 18.54 -3.79 -3.85
C ALA A 223 17.49 -4.74 -4.44
N SER A 224 16.21 -4.50 -4.18
CA SER A 224 15.12 -5.27 -4.78
C SER A 224 15.12 -5.17 -6.31
N ILE A 225 15.42 -3.99 -6.86
CA ILE A 225 15.59 -3.79 -8.31
C ILE A 225 16.86 -4.48 -8.83
N ALA A 226 17.97 -4.42 -8.09
CA ALA A 226 19.20 -5.14 -8.45
C ALA A 226 18.98 -6.67 -8.48
N GLU A 227 18.25 -7.21 -7.50
CA GLU A 227 17.94 -8.64 -7.45
C GLU A 227 17.04 -9.06 -8.62
N SER A 228 15.99 -8.29 -8.94
CA SER A 228 15.08 -8.61 -10.05
C SER A 228 15.75 -8.52 -11.42
N THR A 229 16.84 -7.75 -11.53
CA THR A 229 17.66 -7.63 -12.76
C THR A 229 18.84 -8.60 -12.79
N GLY A 230 19.00 -9.45 -11.78
CA GLY A 230 20.04 -10.47 -11.70
C GLY A 230 21.38 -10.02 -11.10
N ASP A 231 21.51 -8.76 -10.69
CA ASP A 231 22.67 -8.26 -9.94
C ASP A 231 22.56 -8.65 -8.45
N LEU A 232 22.73 -9.96 -8.19
CA LEU A 232 22.62 -10.53 -6.85
C LEU A 232 23.72 -10.02 -5.91
N ALA A 233 24.91 -9.72 -6.44
CA ALA A 233 26.03 -9.20 -5.65
C ALA A 233 25.76 -7.77 -5.20
N GLY A 234 25.34 -6.87 -6.12
CA GLY A 234 24.95 -5.51 -5.77
C GLY A 234 23.73 -5.47 -4.84
N ALA A 235 22.75 -6.36 -5.06
CA ALA A 235 21.60 -6.50 -4.17
C ALA A 235 22.01 -6.87 -2.74
N ARG A 236 22.89 -7.88 -2.59
CA ARG A 236 23.44 -8.27 -1.28
C ARG A 236 24.10 -7.09 -0.59
N ASP A 237 25.01 -6.39 -1.27
CA ASP A 237 25.80 -5.32 -0.67
C ASP A 237 24.91 -4.18 -0.16
N LEU A 238 23.89 -3.82 -0.93
CA LEU A 238 22.90 -2.82 -0.53
C LEU A 238 22.05 -3.29 0.66
N LEU A 239 21.56 -4.54 0.66
CA LEU A 239 20.76 -5.08 1.77
C LEU A 239 21.53 -5.16 3.08
N CYS A 240 22.79 -5.60 3.04
CA CYS A 240 23.62 -5.69 4.24
C CYS A 240 23.95 -4.29 4.79
N ARG A 241 24.18 -3.30 3.92
CA ARG A 241 24.34 -1.90 4.33
C ARG A 241 23.04 -1.33 4.92
N ALA A 242 21.90 -1.59 4.28
CA ALA A 242 20.59 -1.17 4.75
C ALA A 242 20.30 -1.71 6.16
N ALA A 243 20.55 -3.00 6.39
CA ALA A 243 20.37 -3.64 7.69
C ALA A 243 21.27 -3.00 8.77
N SER A 244 22.54 -2.72 8.46
CA SER A 244 23.46 -2.05 9.38
C SER A 244 23.01 -0.62 9.72
N GLU A 245 22.62 0.16 8.72
CA GLU A 245 22.14 1.53 8.90
C GLU A 245 20.84 1.59 9.71
N PHE A 246 19.89 0.71 9.41
CA PHE A 246 18.64 0.62 10.15
C PHE A 246 18.87 0.26 11.62
N ARG A 247 19.80 -0.67 11.89
CA ARG A 247 20.19 -1.03 13.26
C ARG A 247 20.76 0.15 14.01
N ALA A 248 21.66 0.91 13.39
CA ALA A 248 22.24 2.12 13.99
C ALA A 248 21.16 3.19 14.26
N TRP A 249 20.20 3.34 13.35
CA TRP A 249 19.07 4.26 13.52
C TRP A 249 18.15 3.86 14.68
N ILE A 250 17.86 2.57 14.86
CA ILE A 250 17.07 2.10 16.00
C ILE A 250 17.81 2.34 17.32
N LEU A 251 19.09 1.98 17.40
CA LEU A 251 19.89 2.12 18.63
C LEU A 251 20.04 3.58 19.07
N THR A 252 20.04 4.53 18.13
CA THR A 252 20.10 5.95 18.44
C THR A 252 18.75 6.53 18.88
N ARG A 253 17.62 6.02 18.36
CA ARG A 253 16.27 6.48 18.76
C ARG A 253 15.71 5.83 20.01
N LYS A 254 15.95 4.53 20.21
CA LYS A 254 15.53 3.81 21.42
C LYS A 254 16.69 3.89 22.41
N LYS A 255 16.68 4.92 23.27
CA LYS A 255 17.68 5.18 24.33
C LYS A 255 17.88 4.06 25.38
N GLU A 256 17.40 2.82 25.14
CA GLU A 256 17.47 1.71 26.08
C GLU A 256 17.70 0.36 25.35
N THR A 257 18.80 -0.30 25.73
CA THR A 257 18.96 -1.75 25.96
C THR A 257 18.15 -2.73 25.09
N LEU A 258 18.14 -2.58 23.77
CA LEU A 258 17.79 -3.71 22.91
C LEU A 258 19.02 -4.61 22.78
N THR A 259 18.93 -5.84 23.29
CA THR A 259 19.90 -6.87 22.96
C THR A 259 19.87 -7.09 21.44
N PRO A 260 21.02 -7.11 20.75
CA PRO A 260 21.10 -7.15 19.29
C PRO A 260 20.32 -8.31 18.62
N SER A 261 19.96 -9.36 19.37
CA SER A 261 19.26 -10.56 18.93
C SER A 261 17.73 -10.50 18.95
N SER A 262 17.13 -9.45 19.53
CA SER A 262 15.66 -9.39 19.76
C SER A 262 14.87 -8.66 18.67
N VAL A 263 15.54 -8.09 17.66
CA VAL A 263 14.89 -7.34 16.59
C VAL A 263 15.15 -8.03 15.25
N HIS A 264 14.11 -8.64 14.70
CA HIS A 264 14.13 -9.25 13.37
C HIS A 264 13.99 -8.16 12.31
N PHE A 265 14.86 -8.15 11.30
CA PHE A 265 14.89 -7.13 10.26
C PHE A 265 14.77 -7.75 8.87
N PRO A 266 13.77 -7.38 8.06
CA PRO A 266 13.58 -7.95 6.72
C PRO A 266 14.83 -7.85 5.83
N ALA A 267 15.53 -6.71 5.83
CA ALA A 267 16.78 -6.55 5.08
C ALA A 267 17.91 -7.47 5.55
N GLN A 268 17.98 -7.78 6.85
CA GLN A 268 18.99 -8.68 7.40
C GLN A 268 18.77 -10.11 6.89
N GLU A 269 17.53 -10.60 6.95
CA GLU A 269 17.16 -11.92 6.43
C GLU A 269 17.47 -12.04 4.93
N HIS A 270 17.17 -11.00 4.17
CA HIS A 270 17.46 -10.97 2.73
C HIS A 270 18.97 -10.91 2.43
N CYS A 271 19.73 -10.12 3.20
CA CYS A 271 21.20 -10.08 3.12
C CYS A 271 21.80 -11.47 3.41
N GLU A 272 21.35 -12.16 4.45
CA GLU A 272 21.82 -13.49 4.82
C GLU A 272 21.48 -14.54 3.74
N ARG A 273 20.25 -14.51 3.22
CA ARG A 273 19.83 -15.37 2.10
C ARG A 273 20.72 -15.19 0.88
N LEU A 274 20.92 -13.94 0.42
CA LEU A 274 21.77 -13.67 -0.76
C LEU A 274 23.23 -14.02 -0.51
N THR A 275 23.74 -13.79 0.71
CA THR A 275 25.09 -14.20 1.11
C THR A 275 25.28 -15.71 1.03
N ALA A 276 24.28 -16.49 1.47
CA ALA A 276 24.32 -17.95 1.37
C ALA A 276 24.24 -18.43 -0.10
N LEU A 277 23.44 -17.76 -0.93
CA LEU A 277 23.32 -18.09 -2.36
C LEU A 277 24.61 -17.82 -3.13
N LEU A 278 25.31 -16.72 -2.85
CA LEU A 278 26.55 -16.34 -3.53
C LEU A 278 27.80 -17.11 -3.07
N LYS A 279 27.69 -17.92 -2.00
CA LYS A 279 28.76 -18.82 -1.53
C LYS A 279 28.73 -20.20 -2.20
N LYS A 280 27.66 -20.53 -2.93
CA LYS A 280 27.50 -21.77 -3.69
C LYS A 280 27.99 -21.57 -5.12
#